data_AF-A0A349U3M8-F1
#
_entry.id   AF-A0A349U3M8-F1
#
_cell.length_a   1.000
_cell.length_b   1.000
_cell.length_c   1.000
_cell.angle_alpha   90.00
_cell.angle_beta   90.00
_cell.angle_gamma   90.00
#
_symmetry.space_group_name_H-M   'P 1'
#
loop_
_entity.id
_entity.type
_entity.pdbx_description
1 polymer ?
#
loop_
_entity_poly.entity_id
_entity_poly.type
_entity_poly.pdbx_seq_one_letter_code
_entity_poly.pdbx_strand_id
1 'polypeptide(L)' 'MARVIGNIMVQKRGIVSLGLLKEHMPLNDGDIFQVEAEQAWFWTKEWQEGEIEAGEDKAAGRIKSFESVESLLEDLDK' A
#
# COMPACT_ATOMS: atom_id res chain seq x y z
N MET A 1 25.58 -7.50 -1.72
CA MET A 1 25.65 -6.47 -2.77
C MET A 1 24.24 -6.26 -3.30
N ALA A 2 23.58 -5.15 -2.96
CA ALA A 2 22.22 -4.89 -3.42
C ALA A 2 22.24 -4.36 -4.86
N ARG A 3 21.46 -5.00 -5.74
CA ARG A 3 21.33 -4.62 -7.15
C ARG A 3 20.11 -3.72 -7.30
N VAL A 4 20.34 -2.47 -7.70
CA VAL A 4 19.28 -1.47 -7.92
C VAL A 4 18.49 -1.84 -9.19
N ILE A 5 17.19 -2.04 -9.08
CA ILE A 5 16.29 -2.36 -10.21
C ILE A 5 14.98 -1.58 -10.03
N GLY A 6 14.90 -0.43 -10.72
CA GLY A 6 13.68 0.39 -10.84
C GLY A 6 13.84 1.78 -10.25
N ASN A 7 13.69 2.81 -11.09
CA ASN A 7 13.56 4.20 -10.63
C ASN A 7 12.07 4.55 -10.64
N ILE A 8 11.46 4.74 -9.46
CA ILE A 8 10.11 5.33 -9.37
C ILE A 8 10.29 6.84 -9.37
N MET A 9 9.79 7.50 -10.42
CA MET A 9 9.77 8.96 -10.50
C MET A 9 8.47 9.48 -9.90
N VAL A 10 8.55 10.08 -8.71
CA VAL A 10 7.40 10.77 -8.10
C VAL A 10 7.13 12.04 -8.90
N GLN A 11 6.01 12.07 -9.63
CA GLN A 11 5.56 13.30 -10.28
C GLN A 11 4.72 14.14 -9.32
N LYS A 12 4.85 15.47 -9.44
CA LYS A 12 4.28 16.50 -8.56
C LYS A 12 2.90 16.12 -8.01
N ARG A 13 2.86 15.92 -6.69
CA ARG A 13 1.71 15.55 -5.83
C ARG A 13 1.45 14.05 -5.60
N GLY A 14 2.45 13.18 -5.69
CA GLY A 14 2.36 11.82 -5.16
C GLY A 14 2.89 11.72 -3.72
N ILE A 15 2.01 11.55 -2.73
CA ILE A 15 2.43 11.10 -1.39
C ILE A 15 2.74 9.60 -1.51
N VAL A 16 3.92 9.19 -1.06
CA VAL A 16 4.37 7.78 -1.04
C VAL A 16 4.36 7.34 0.42
N SER A 17 3.37 6.52 0.82
CA SER A 17 3.21 6.02 2.20
C SER A 17 3.88 4.65 2.40
N LEU A 18 5.04 4.63 3.08
CA LEU A 18 5.79 3.41 3.38
C LEU A 18 5.18 2.69 4.59
N GLY A 19 4.50 1.56 4.37
CA GLY A 19 3.86 0.76 5.42
C GLY A 19 4.77 0.22 6.54
N LEU A 20 6.08 0.41 6.46
CA LEU A 20 7.05 0.06 7.52
C LEU A 20 7.56 1.27 8.34
N LEU A 21 7.30 2.50 7.90
CA LEU A 21 7.63 3.70 8.66
C LEU A 21 6.36 4.19 9.36
N LYS A 22 6.38 4.19 10.68
CA LYS A 22 5.31 4.78 11.52
C LYS A 22 5.15 6.30 11.32
N GLU A 23 5.98 6.91 10.47
CA GLU A 23 6.00 8.34 10.22
C GLU A 23 6.00 8.60 8.71
N HIS A 24 5.19 9.57 8.28
CA HIS A 24 5.19 10.07 6.90
C HIS A 24 6.59 10.55 6.54
N MET A 25 7.20 9.96 5.51
CA MET A 25 8.46 10.45 4.97
C MET A 25 8.15 11.59 3.98
N PRO A 26 8.50 12.85 4.27
CA PRO A 26 8.31 13.93 3.31
C PRO A 26 9.30 13.73 2.16
N LEU A 27 8.78 13.37 0.98
CA LEU A 27 9.55 13.37 -0.26
C LEU A 27 9.36 14.73 -0.96
N ASN A 28 10.46 15.30 -1.42
CA ASN A 28 10.48 16.52 -2.22
C ASN A 28 10.63 16.20 -3.71
N ASP A 29 10.26 17.17 -4.54
CA ASP A 29 10.50 17.10 -5.98
C ASP A 29 11.99 16.84 -6.28
N GLY A 30 12.30 15.67 -6.85
CA GLY A 30 13.66 15.26 -7.20
C GLY A 30 14.27 14.19 -6.29
N ASP A 31 13.58 13.81 -5.20
CA ASP A 31 14.04 12.70 -4.35
C ASP A 31 13.95 11.36 -5.08
N ILE A 32 14.97 10.51 -4.91
CA ILE A 32 15.02 9.16 -5.48
C ILE A 32 14.71 8.17 -4.37
N PHE A 33 13.57 7.50 -4.51
CA PHE A 33 13.17 6.41 -3.62
C PHE A 33 13.46 5.06 -4.28
N GLN A 34 14.24 4.21 -3.59
CA GLN A 34 14.61 2.89 -4.08
C GLN A 34 13.73 1.82 -3.43
N VAL A 35 13.13 0.98 -4.25
CA VAL A 35 12.32 -0.17 -3.83
C VAL A 35 12.87 -1.45 -4.43
N GLU A 36 12.61 -2.58 -3.78
CA GLU A 36 12.82 -3.87 -4.39
C GLU A 36 11.80 -4.06 -5.53
N ALA A 37 12.26 -4.51 -6.70
CA ALA A 37 11.41 -4.65 -7.89
C ALA A 37 10.21 -5.58 -7.63
N GLU A 38 10.40 -6.63 -6.84
CA GLU A 38 9.36 -7.58 -6.43
C GLU A 38 8.27 -6.94 -5.55
N GLN A 39 8.52 -5.75 -5.00
CA GLN A 39 7.58 -4.98 -4.19
C GLN A 39 7.12 -3.69 -4.88
N ALA A 40 7.58 -3.41 -6.11
CA ALA A 40 7.23 -2.19 -6.82
C ALA A 40 5.71 -2.07 -7.10
N TRP A 41 5.02 -3.21 -7.17
CA TRP A 41 3.58 -3.25 -7.41
C TRP A 41 2.76 -2.61 -6.27
N PHE A 42 3.26 -2.61 -5.02
CA PHE A 42 2.61 -1.91 -3.89
C PHE A 42 2.51 -0.39 -4.14
N TRP A 43 3.37 0.14 -5.01
CA TRP A 43 3.47 1.56 -5.33
C TRP A 43 2.75 1.95 -6.61
N THR A 44 2.01 1.00 -7.21
CA THR A 44 1.12 1.31 -8.33
C THR A 44 -0.02 2.21 -7.86
N LYS A 45 -0.53 3.04 -8.76
CA LYS A 45 -1.64 3.94 -8.44
C LYS A 45 -2.85 3.15 -7.96
N GLU A 46 -3.14 2.05 -8.65
CA GLU A 46 -4.25 1.15 -8.36
C GLU A 46 -4.16 0.58 -6.94
N TRP A 47 -2.96 0.15 -6.51
CA TRP A 47 -2.76 -0.35 -5.16
C TRP A 47 -2.94 0.73 -4.09
N GLN A 48 -2.38 1.93 -4.31
CA GLN A 48 -2.50 3.04 -3.36
C GLN A 48 -3.94 3.53 -3.21
N GLU A 49 -4.72 3.55 -4.30
CA GLU A 49 -6.16 3.86 -4.24
C GLU A 49 -6.92 2.82 -3.41
N GLY A 50 -6.60 1.53 -3.57
CA GLY A 50 -7.18 0.46 -2.75
C GLY A 50 -6.81 0.54 -1.27
N GLU A 51 -5.58 0.92 -0.93
CA GLU A 51 -5.15 1.13 0.47
C GLU A 51 -5.92 2.29 1.12
N ILE A 52 -6.18 3.37 0.38
CA ILE A 52 -6.98 4.50 0.86
C ILE A 52 -8.41 4.04 1.14
N GLU A 53 -9.04 3.36 0.18
CA GLU A 53 -10.41 2.82 0.31
C GLU A 53 -10.52 1.87 1.51
N ALA A 54 -9.60 0.92 1.65
CA ALA A 54 -9.57 0.00 2.79
C ALA A 54 -9.39 0.73 4.14
N GLY A 55 -8.59 1.80 4.16
CA GLY A 55 -8.43 2.67 5.33
C GLY A 55 -9.73 3.40 5.70
N GLU A 56 -10.44 3.93 4.70
CA GLU A 56 -11.74 4.57 4.87
C GLU A 56 -12.81 3.59 5.34
N ASP A 57 -12.85 2.38 4.78
CA ASP A 57 -13.75 1.30 5.20
C ASP A 57 -13.53 0.94 6.66
N LYS A 58 -12.28 0.78 7.06
CA LYS A 58 -11.92 0.51 8.46
C LYS A 58 -12.34 1.64 9.38
N ALA A 59 -12.08 2.90 9.01
CA ALA A 59 -12.47 4.07 9.81
C ALA A 59 -13.99 4.22 9.93
N ALA A 60 -14.73 3.89 8.86
CA ALA A 60 -16.18 3.93 8.83
C ALA A 60 -16.84 2.69 9.45
N GLY A 61 -16.06 1.70 9.90
CA GLY A 61 -16.58 0.45 10.45
C GLY A 61 -17.22 -0.47 9.41
N ARG A 62 -16.95 -0.27 8.11
CA ARG A 62 -17.34 -1.14 7.00
C ARG A 62 -16.44 -2.38 6.93
N ILE A 63 -16.28 -3.05 8.07
CA ILE A 63 -15.43 -4.22 8.23
C ILE A 63 -16.24 -5.36 8.81
N LYS A 64 -15.85 -6.59 8.47
CA LYS A 64 -16.41 -7.81 9.04
C LYS A 64 -15.29 -8.59 9.72
N SER A 65 -15.50 -8.94 10.98
CA SER A 65 -14.59 -9.79 11.73
C SER A 65 -15.07 -11.22 11.69
N PHE A 66 -14.13 -12.15 11.69
CA PHE A 66 -14.36 -13.58 11.66
C PHE A 66 -13.55 -14.23 12.77
N GLU A 67 -14.13 -15.21 13.46
CA GLU A 67 -13.48 -15.93 14.57
C GLU A 67 -12.58 -17.06 14.06
N SER A 68 -12.74 -17.48 12.79
CA SER A 68 -11.88 -18.47 12.15
C SER A 68 -11.80 -18.27 10.64
N VAL A 69 -10.76 -18.87 10.03
CA VAL A 69 -10.59 -18.87 8.57
C VAL A 69 -11.74 -19.60 7.89
N GLU A 70 -12.25 -20.68 8.49
CA GLU A 70 -13.40 -21.42 7.98
C GLU A 70 -14.65 -20.52 7.87
N SER A 71 -14.92 -19.71 8.91
CA SER A 71 -16.06 -18.78 8.89
C SER A 71 -15.92 -17.66 7.86
N LEU A 72 -14.69 -17.27 7.52
CA LEU A 72 -14.41 -16.34 6.44
C LEU A 72 -14.67 -17.01 5.07
N LEU A 73 -14.15 -18.22 4.85
CA LEU A 73 -14.33 -18.95 3.59
C LEU A 73 -15.80 -19.23 3.29
N GLU A 74 -16.57 -19.66 4.29
CA GLU A 74 -18.02 -19.85 4.16
C GLU A 74 -18.77 -18.59 3.74
N ASP A 75 -18.24 -17.41 4.06
CA ASP A 75 -18.85 -16.14 3.67
C ASP A 75 -18.47 -15.69 2.26
N LEU A 76 -17.24 -16.02 1.81
CA LEU A 76 -16.73 -15.70 0.48
C LEU A 76 -17.28 -16.62 -0.61
N ASP A 77 -17.58 -17.87 -0.28
CA ASP A 77 -18.13 -18.87 -1.21
C ASP A 77 -19.65 -18.71 -1.48
N LYS A 78 -20.26 -17.61 -1.01
CA LYS A 78 -21.68 -17.27 -1.24
C LYS A 78 -21.90 -16.50 -2.53
#